data_AF-A0A0F9B9Q3-F1
#
_entry.id   AF-A0A0F9B9Q3-F1
#
_cell.length_a   1.000
_cell.length_b   1.000
_cell.length_c   1.000
_cell.angle_alpha   90.00
_cell.angle_beta   90.00
_cell.angle_gamma   90.00
#
_symmetry.space_group_name_H-M   'P 1'
#
loop_
_entity.id
_entity.type
_entity.pdbx_description
1 polymer ?
#
loop_
_entity_poly.entity_id
_entity_poly.type
_entity_poly.pdbx_seq_one_letter_code
_entity_poly.pdbx_strand_id
1 'polypeptide(L)' 'MIVRDFNKLQNTDRHVGDAKWTSTRLLLADDGMGFSFPIT' A
#
# COMPACT_ATOMS: atom_id res chain seq x y z
N MET A 1 10.72 -1.82 13.23
CA MET A 1 9.39 -2.48 13.16
C MET A 1 8.44 -1.51 12.48
N ILE A 2 7.78 -1.92 11.39
CA ILE A 2 6.85 -1.06 10.62
C ILE A 2 5.41 -1.46 11.00
N VAL A 3 4.61 -0.51 11.46
CA VAL A 3 3.18 -0.68 11.71
C VAL A 3 2.43 0.42 10.96
N ARG A 4 1.46 0.04 10.13
CA ARG A 4 0.67 0.95 9.29
C ARG A 4 -0.81 0.60 9.41
N ASP A 5 -1.64 1.62 9.27
CA ASP A 5 -3.10 1.50 9.29
C ASP A 5 -3.61 1.57 7.85
N PHE A 6 -4.28 0.50 7.40
CA PHE A 6 -4.84 0.42 6.05
C PHE A 6 -5.81 1.56 5.74
N ASN A 7 -6.72 1.89 6.66
CA ASN A 7 -7.73 2.93 6.45
C ASN A 7 -7.10 4.32 6.32
N LYS A 8 -6.01 4.57 7.05
CA LYS A 8 -5.25 5.82 6.90
C LYS A 8 -4.56 5.91 5.55
N LEU A 9 -4.11 4.78 4.99
CA LEU A 9 -3.43 4.74 3.70
C LEU A 9 -4.37 4.88 2.50
N GLN A 10 -5.66 4.58 2.65
CA GLN A 10 -6.67 4.79 1.61
C GLN A 10 -6.75 6.24 1.13
N ASN A 11 -6.43 7.20 2.00
CA ASN A 11 -6.52 8.64 1.71
C ASN A 11 -5.17 9.25 1.29
N THR A 12 -4.25 8.44 0.77
CA THR A 12 -2.90 8.86 0.40
C THR A 12 -2.53 8.32 -0.99
N ASP A 13 -1.42 8.79 -1.55
CA ASP A 13 -0.88 8.35 -2.85
C ASP A 13 -0.51 6.85 -2.89
N ARG A 14 -0.56 6.17 -1.75
CA ARG A 14 -0.37 4.72 -1.65
C ARG A 14 -1.61 3.91 -2.00
N HIS A 15 -2.78 4.54 -2.04
CA HIS A 15 -4.00 3.94 -2.58
C HIS A 15 -4.11 4.32 -4.05
N VAL A 16 -3.94 3.32 -4.91
CA VAL A 16 -4.01 3.50 -6.36
C VAL A 16 -5.00 2.51 -6.91
N GLY A 17 -5.86 2.98 -7.80
CA GLY A 17 -6.82 2.13 -8.47
C GLY A 17 -7.13 2.63 -9.86
N ASP A 18 -7.77 1.76 -10.62
CA ASP A 18 -8.38 2.02 -11.90
C ASP A 18 -9.83 1.52 -11.85
N ALA A 19 -10.59 1.66 -12.94
CA ALA A 19 -12.03 1.39 -13.01
C ALA A 19 -12.47 0.00 -12.51
N LYS A 20 -11.56 -0.98 -12.40
CA LYS A 20 -11.88 -2.37 -12.03
C LYS A 20 -11.07 -2.91 -10.85
N TRP A 21 -10.12 -2.14 -10.32
CA TRP A 21 -9.25 -2.62 -9.26
C TRP A 21 -8.74 -1.46 -8.41
N THR A 22 -8.53 -1.73 -7.14
CA THR A 22 -7.83 -0.82 -6.23
C THR A 22 -6.68 -1.58 -5.59
N SER A 23 -5.68 -0.86 -5.12
CA SER A 23 -4.47 -1.43 -4.55
C SER A 23 -3.87 -0.45 -3.56
N THR A 24 -3.80 -0.87 -2.30
CA THR A 24 -3.26 -0.07 -1.20
C THR A 24 -1.90 -0.63 -0.80
N ARG A 25 -0.85 0.15 -1.07
CA ARG A 25 0.54 -0.29 -0.96
C ARG A 25 1.04 -0.18 0.49
N LEU A 26 1.02 -1.31 1.21
CA LEU A 26 1.50 -1.39 2.60
C LEU A 26 3.01 -1.47 2.69
N LEU A 27 3.68 -2.16 1.77
CA LEU A 27 5.15 -2.22 1.69
C LEU A 27 5.62 -1.87 0.28
N LEU A 28 6.62 -1.00 0.21
CA LEU A 28 7.29 -0.54 -1.00
C LEU A 28 8.78 -0.91 -0.97
N ALA A 29 9.48 -0.69 -2.08
CA ALA A 29 10.92 -0.94 -2.17
C ALA A 29 11.72 -0.22 -1.08
N ASP A 30 11.33 1.02 -0.76
CA ASP A 30 11.97 1.86 0.27
C ASP A 30 11.85 1.29 1.68
N ASP A 31 10.92 0.36 1.92
CA ASP A 31 10.77 -0.30 3.21
C ASP A 31 11.82 -1.41 3.43
N GLY A 32 12.66 -1.72 2.42
CA GLY A 32 13.84 -2.59 2.57
C GLY A 32 13.55 -4.07 2.80
N MET A 33 12.32 -4.51 2.57
CA MET A 33 11.86 -5.88 2.88
C MET A 33 12.19 -6.90 1.79
N GLY A 34 12.62 -6.46 0.60
CA GLY A 34 12.87 -7.32 -0.57
C GLY A 34 11.60 -7.77 -1.32
N PHE A 35 10.42 -7.32 -0.89
CA PHE A 35 9.14 -7.54 -1.56
C PHE A 35 8.18 -6.38 -1.29
N SER A 36 7.15 -6.24 -2.13
CA SER A 36 6.03 -5.32 -1.93
C SER A 36 4.80 -6.06 -1.43
N PHE A 37 3.96 -5.39 -0.64
CA PHE A 37 2.70 -5.96 -0.13
C PHE A 37 1.54 -4.99 -0.38
N PRO A 38 0.83 -5.13 -1.51
CA PRO A 38 -0.44 -4.43 -1.73
C PRO A 38 -1.64 -5.24 -1.21
N ILE A 39 -2.69 -4.54 -0.77
CA ILE A 39 -4.03 -5.11 -0.55
C ILE A 39 -4.95 -4.58 -1.65
N THR A 40 -5.60 -5.49 -2.37
CA THR A 40 -6.60 -5.21 -3.43
C THR A 40 -8.02 -5.35 -2.90
#